data_AF-A0A1G2ZUR7-F1
#
_entry.id   AF-A0A1G2ZUR7-F1
#
_cell.length_a   1.000
_cell.length_b   1.000
_cell.length_c   1.000
_cell.angle_alpha   90.00
_cell.angle_beta   90.00
_cell.angle_gamma   90.00
#
_symmetry.space_group_name_H-M   'P 1'
#
loop_
_entity.id
_entity.type
_entity.pdbx_description
1 polymer ?
#
loop_
_entity_poly.entity_id
_entity_poly.type
_entity_poly.pdbx_seq_one_letter_code
_entity_poly.pdbx_strand_id
1 'polypeptide(L)'
;MRKLTDPRAVGLLSVWPADSNQPFECVAKTKETVTIPGTKYKVTVAEYLPHYSIDTETKKVFNQSDEPVNPAVRVILSDGKETVERWLWAKFLSSPHEQEKLPFRMRFTDFDLHDAKGGHVLAVASRTRAWVLLSGKAKRLERAVPGRAFPFADKEYSFTIEQIMDDAMIKTQWKNNSERLLRPAVVATVEQDGAGRQAVLELNQPFHLRMESGVLVLLYRRRPASSEAAR
;
A
#
# COMPACT_ATOMS: atom_id res chain seq x y z
N MET A 1 18.68 -4.48 -26.31
CA MET A 1 17.73 -3.56 -25.65
C MET A 1 18.18 -3.33 -24.21
N ARG A 2 18.45 -2.08 -23.81
CA ARG A 2 19.19 -1.73 -22.57
C ARG A 2 18.49 -2.24 -21.30
N LYS A 3 19.19 -3.07 -20.51
CA LYS A 3 18.86 -3.41 -19.13
C LYS A 3 18.83 -2.13 -18.29
N LEU A 4 17.68 -1.81 -17.71
CA LEU A 4 17.52 -0.74 -16.72
C LEU A 4 17.05 -1.39 -15.41
N THR A 5 17.97 -2.08 -14.76
CA THR A 5 17.90 -2.47 -13.35
C THR A 5 18.63 -1.38 -12.57
N ASP A 6 17.96 -0.64 -11.69
CA ASP A 6 18.63 0.29 -10.79
C ASP A 6 18.51 -0.27 -9.36
N PRO A 7 19.57 -0.90 -8.81
CA PRO A 7 19.53 -1.51 -7.48
C PRO A 7 19.30 -0.49 -6.36
N ARG A 8 19.31 0.80 -6.69
CA ARG A 8 19.04 1.89 -5.76
C ARG A 8 17.55 2.18 -5.59
N ALA A 9 16.67 1.64 -6.44
CA ALA A 9 15.23 1.85 -6.37
C ALA A 9 14.62 1.06 -5.20
N VAL A 10 14.07 1.78 -4.22
CA VAL A 10 13.57 1.22 -2.95
C VAL A 10 12.06 1.43 -2.74
N GLY A 11 11.41 2.28 -3.53
CA GLY A 11 9.96 2.48 -3.46
C GLY A 11 9.47 3.66 -4.28
N LEU A 12 8.31 4.20 -3.91
CA LEU A 12 7.74 5.42 -4.47
C LEU A 12 7.78 6.55 -3.45
N LEU A 13 8.17 7.74 -3.91
CA LEU A 13 8.07 8.97 -3.13
C LEU A 13 6.95 9.83 -3.74
N SER A 14 5.92 10.13 -2.94
CA SER A 14 4.86 11.07 -3.30
C SER A 14 5.06 12.38 -2.50
N VAL A 15 5.09 13.51 -3.18
CA VAL A 15 5.32 14.85 -2.61
C VAL A 15 4.16 15.75 -3.01
N TRP A 16 3.49 16.39 -2.04
CA TRP A 16 2.42 17.36 -2.29
C TRP A 16 2.98 18.78 -2.12
N PRO A 17 3.40 19.46 -3.21
CA PRO A 17 3.84 20.84 -3.13
C PRO A 17 2.65 21.77 -2.82
N ALA A 18 2.73 22.52 -1.71
CA ALA A 18 1.69 23.46 -1.23
C ALA A 18 0.27 22.83 -1.16
N ASP A 19 -0.78 23.65 -1.27
CA ASP A 19 -2.21 23.24 -1.26
C ASP A 19 -2.62 22.41 -2.50
N SER A 20 -1.67 21.83 -3.25
CA SER A 20 -1.98 20.93 -4.35
C SER A 20 -2.60 19.64 -3.81
N ASN A 21 -3.77 19.29 -4.35
CA ASN A 21 -4.39 17.99 -4.10
C ASN A 21 -3.73 16.83 -4.88
N GLN A 22 -2.82 17.13 -5.81
CA GLN A 22 -2.11 16.11 -6.60
C GLN A 22 -0.62 16.05 -6.21
N PRO A 23 -0.09 14.85 -5.89
CA PRO A 23 1.33 14.69 -5.61
C PRO A 23 2.16 14.69 -6.90
N PHE A 24 3.35 15.26 -6.81
CA PHE A 24 4.48 14.88 -7.65
C PHE A 24 5.02 13.53 -7.17
N GLU A 25 5.16 12.56 -8.08
CA GLU A 25 5.64 11.22 -7.75
C GLU A 25 6.90 10.86 -8.52
N CYS A 26 7.86 10.26 -7.82
CA CYS A 26 9.08 9.74 -8.41
C CYS A 26 9.51 8.44 -7.74
N VAL A 27 10.30 7.64 -8.47
CA VAL A 27 10.96 6.47 -7.91
C VAL A 27 11.89 6.94 -6.79
N ALA A 28 11.73 6.42 -5.58
CA ALA A 28 12.65 6.65 -4.49
C ALA A 28 13.93 5.85 -4.77
N LYS A 29 14.99 6.54 -5.17
CA LYS A 29 16.30 5.93 -5.44
C LYS A 29 17.35 6.46 -4.48
N THR A 30 18.03 5.57 -3.77
CA THR A 30 19.07 5.97 -2.84
C THR A 30 20.19 6.74 -3.54
N LYS A 31 20.67 7.79 -2.88
CA LYS A 31 21.67 8.76 -3.34
C LYS A 31 21.26 9.55 -4.59
N GLU A 32 19.97 9.54 -4.96
CA GLU A 32 19.45 10.33 -6.07
C GLU A 32 18.74 11.58 -5.56
N THR A 33 18.98 12.71 -6.23
CA THR A 33 18.32 13.98 -5.98
C THR A 33 17.33 14.27 -7.09
N VAL A 34 16.09 14.58 -6.72
CA VAL A 34 15.00 14.92 -7.64
C VAL A 34 14.56 16.36 -7.35
N THR A 35 14.40 17.15 -8.42
CA THR A 35 13.83 18.51 -8.30
C THR A 35 12.31 18.40 -8.25
N ILE A 36 11.69 19.05 -7.26
CA ILE A 36 10.23 19.07 -7.13
C ILE A 36 9.68 20.13 -8.09
N PRO A 37 8.92 19.74 -9.14
CA PRO A 37 8.45 20.67 -10.17
C PRO A 37 7.64 21.83 -9.59
N GLY A 38 7.84 23.03 -10.15
CA GLY A 38 7.12 24.23 -9.73
C GLY A 38 7.58 24.79 -8.38
N THR A 39 8.67 24.27 -7.79
CA THR A 39 9.21 24.75 -6.53
C THR A 39 10.73 24.96 -6.62
N LYS A 40 11.31 25.68 -5.65
CA LYS A 40 12.76 25.79 -5.48
C LYS A 40 13.39 24.55 -4.83
N TYR A 41 12.58 23.59 -4.40
CA TYR A 41 13.05 22.51 -3.55
C TYR A 41 13.53 21.29 -4.35
N LYS A 42 14.54 20.63 -3.78
CA LYS A 42 15.10 19.37 -4.23
C LYS A 42 15.02 18.38 -3.09
N VAL A 43 14.66 17.14 -3.40
CA VAL A 43 14.65 16.04 -2.43
C VAL A 43 15.72 15.02 -2.81
N THR A 44 16.55 14.64 -1.85
CA THR A 44 17.52 13.55 -1.98
C THR A 44 17.08 12.39 -1.11
N VAL A 45 16.98 11.18 -1.68
CA VAL A 45 16.78 9.97 -0.86
C VAL A 45 18.16 9.49 -0.41
N ALA A 46 18.58 9.85 0.80
CA ALA A 46 19.93 9.59 1.29
C ALA A 46 20.16 8.11 1.65
N GLU A 47 19.18 7.50 2.31
CA GLU A 47 19.32 6.17 2.91
C GLU A 47 17.99 5.42 2.90
N TYR A 48 18.07 4.09 2.88
CA TYR A 48 16.93 3.19 3.03
C TYR A 48 17.25 2.15 4.10
N LEU A 49 16.31 1.95 5.04
CA LEU A 49 16.39 0.92 6.06
C LEU A 49 15.15 0.02 5.93
N PRO A 50 15.30 -1.26 5.56
CA PRO A 50 14.16 -2.17 5.45
C PRO A 50 13.51 -2.46 6.81
N HIS A 51 14.28 -2.44 7.90
CA HIS A 51 13.76 -2.58 9.26
C HIS A 51 14.28 -1.46 10.15
N TYR A 52 13.67 -0.29 9.98
CA TYR A 52 13.98 0.88 10.79
C TYR A 52 13.68 0.63 12.26
N SER A 53 14.69 0.88 13.10
CA SER A 53 14.57 0.91 14.56
C SER A 53 15.42 2.05 15.15
N ILE A 54 15.05 2.48 16.37
CA ILE A 54 15.79 3.48 17.13
C ILE A 54 16.21 2.85 18.44
N ASP A 55 17.50 2.94 18.75
CA ASP A 55 18.00 2.55 20.06
C ASP A 55 17.48 3.53 21.11
N THR A 56 16.76 3.03 22.11
CA THR A 56 16.04 3.88 23.07
C THR A 56 16.97 4.66 24.00
N GLU A 57 18.21 4.20 24.20
CA GLU A 57 19.19 4.82 25.08
C GLU A 57 20.00 5.89 24.33
N THR A 58 20.58 5.51 23.19
CA THR A 58 21.47 6.34 22.40
C THR A 58 20.74 7.22 21.38
N LYS A 59 19.44 6.95 21.14
CA LYS A 59 18.61 7.59 20.10
C LYS A 59 19.15 7.44 18.69
N LYS A 60 20.06 6.49 18.46
CA LYS A 60 20.62 6.23 17.14
C LYS A 60 19.69 5.36 16.32
N VAL A 61 19.51 5.74 15.06
CA VAL A 61 18.80 4.94 14.07
C VAL A 61 19.69 3.79 13.61
N PHE A 62 19.12 2.60 13.47
CA PHE A 62 19.82 1.44 12.91
C PHE A 62 18.87 0.51 12.13
N ASN A 63 19.45 -0.39 11.33
CA ASN A 63 18.71 -1.45 10.65
C ASN A 63 18.67 -2.71 11.52
N GLN A 64 17.48 -3.23 11.82
CA GLN A 64 17.34 -4.43 12.65
C GLN A 64 17.40 -5.74 11.85
N SER A 65 17.01 -5.73 10.57
CA SER A 65 17.11 -6.88 9.66
C SER A 65 17.09 -6.42 8.21
N ASP A 66 17.45 -7.30 7.27
CA ASP A 66 17.39 -7.02 5.82
C ASP A 66 15.98 -7.20 5.22
N GLU A 67 15.02 -7.68 6.03
CA GLU A 67 13.63 -7.83 5.64
C GLU A 67 12.87 -6.50 5.81
N PRO A 68 11.96 -6.14 4.88
CA PRO A 68 11.22 -4.87 4.89
C PRO A 68 10.08 -4.86 5.94
N VAL A 69 10.40 -5.15 7.20
CA VAL A 69 9.45 -5.22 8.31
C VAL A 69 8.96 -3.84 8.73
N ASN A 70 9.82 -2.82 8.71
CA ASN A 70 9.44 -1.43 8.99
C ASN A 70 10.23 -0.50 8.06
N PRO A 71 9.92 -0.51 6.76
CA PRO A 71 10.78 0.12 5.78
C PRO A 71 10.67 1.64 5.85
N ALA A 72 11.82 2.29 5.78
CA ALA A 72 11.96 3.73 5.89
C ALA A 72 13.01 4.28 4.94
N VAL A 73 12.82 5.53 4.52
CA VAL A 73 13.84 6.28 3.79
C VAL A 73 14.23 7.55 4.52
N ARG A 74 15.52 7.88 4.56
CA ARG A 74 15.98 9.21 4.95
C ARG A 74 15.94 10.11 3.74
N VAL A 75 15.14 11.17 3.81
CA VAL A 75 15.08 12.21 2.80
C VAL A 75 15.78 13.47 3.29
N ILE A 76 16.48 14.14 2.38
CA ILE A 76 17.09 15.46 2.61
C ILE A 76 16.41 16.41 1.64
N LEU A 77 15.65 17.35 2.17
CA LEU A 77 15.00 18.41 1.40
C LEU A 77 15.88 19.65 1.43
N SER A 78 16.18 20.25 0.27
CA SER A 78 16.94 21.49 0.18
C SER A 78 16.24 22.50 -0.70
N ASP A 79 16.30 23.78 -0.33
CA ASP A 79 15.82 24.90 -1.16
C ASP A 79 16.96 25.67 -1.86
N GLY A 80 18.19 25.16 -1.75
CA GLY A 80 19.43 25.79 -2.21
C GLY A 80 20.16 26.63 -1.15
N LYS A 81 19.52 26.93 -0.01
CA LYS A 81 20.13 27.65 1.12
C LYS A 81 20.11 26.80 2.39
N GLU A 82 18.95 26.24 2.69
CA GLU A 82 18.71 25.42 3.88
C GLU A 82 18.48 23.97 3.48
N THR A 83 18.73 23.08 4.43
CA THR A 83 18.49 21.64 4.30
C THR A 83 17.74 21.13 5.51
N VAL A 84 16.70 20.35 5.28
CA VAL A 84 15.94 19.65 6.32
C VAL A 84 16.02 18.16 6.06
N GLU A 85 16.37 17.38 7.07
CA GLU A 85 16.43 15.91 6.97
C GLU A 85 15.25 15.26 7.68
N ARG A 86 14.79 14.12 7.15
CA ARG A 86 13.67 13.39 7.74
C ARG A 86 13.67 11.90 7.42
N TRP A 87 13.16 11.08 8.33
CA TRP A 87 12.78 9.70 8.03
C TRP A 87 11.31 9.61 7.65
N LEU A 88 11.03 8.98 6.50
CA LEU A 88 9.67 8.66 6.07
C LEU A 88 9.48 7.14 6.16
N TRP A 89 8.55 6.69 6.99
CA TRP A 89 8.21 5.26 7.07
C TRP A 89 7.09 4.91 6.08
N ALA A 90 7.14 3.70 5.56
CA ALA A 90 6.07 3.20 4.69
C ALA A 90 4.78 2.90 5.48
N LYS A 91 4.92 2.41 6.72
CA LYS A 91 3.80 1.98 7.56
C LYS A 91 3.08 3.14 8.27
N PHE A 92 3.76 4.26 8.49
CA PHE A 92 3.24 5.39 9.25
C PHE A 92 3.41 6.67 8.45
N LEU A 93 2.34 7.43 8.30
CA LEU A 93 2.32 8.67 7.49
C LEU A 93 3.24 9.77 8.05
N SER A 94 3.64 9.71 9.32
CA SER A 94 4.51 10.68 9.98
C SER A 94 5.13 10.14 11.27
N SER A 95 6.28 10.71 11.66
CA SER A 95 6.88 10.48 12.97
C SER A 95 6.08 11.06 14.12
N PRO A 96 5.72 10.26 15.14
CA PRO A 96 5.08 10.78 16.35
C PRO A 96 6.03 11.66 17.18
N HIS A 97 7.31 11.72 16.83
CA HIS A 97 8.35 12.45 17.58
C HIS A 97 8.89 13.69 16.84
N GLU A 98 8.30 14.09 15.72
CA GLU A 98 8.81 15.21 14.91
C GLU A 98 8.16 16.55 15.24
N GLN A 99 8.98 17.55 15.56
CA GLN A 99 8.55 18.91 15.91
C GLN A 99 8.59 19.89 14.72
N GLU A 100 9.45 19.65 13.73
CA GLU A 100 9.57 20.54 12.56
C GLU A 100 8.53 20.19 11.49
N LYS A 101 7.89 21.21 10.91
CA LYS A 101 7.01 21.02 9.75
C LYS A 101 7.83 21.09 8.48
N LEU A 102 7.83 20.01 7.68
CA LEU A 102 8.29 20.12 6.30
C LEU A 102 7.45 21.17 5.56
N PRO A 103 8.03 21.89 4.59
CA PRO A 103 7.26 22.80 3.74
C PRO A 103 6.20 22.07 2.89
N PHE A 104 6.32 20.75 2.75
CA PHE A 104 5.43 19.90 1.98
C PHE A 104 5.08 18.62 2.74
N ARG A 105 3.89 18.09 2.44
CA ARG A 105 3.57 16.71 2.82
C ARG A 105 4.34 15.75 1.90
N MET A 106 4.96 14.75 2.50
CA MET A 106 5.68 13.69 1.78
C MET A 106 5.27 12.32 2.30
N ARG A 107 5.20 11.33 1.41
CA ARG A 107 4.92 9.94 1.76
C ARG A 107 5.88 9.02 1.03
N PHE A 108 6.45 8.08 1.77
CA PHE A 108 7.15 6.95 1.21
C PHE A 108 6.20 5.75 1.12
N THR A 109 6.20 5.06 0.00
CA THR A 109 5.52 3.78 -0.17
C THR A 109 6.57 2.74 -0.53
N ASP A 110 6.85 1.85 0.41
CA ASP A 110 7.63 0.65 0.16
C ASP A 110 6.80 -0.33 -0.66
N PHE A 111 7.49 -1.13 -1.47
CA PHE A 111 6.86 -2.23 -2.17
C PHE A 111 7.54 -3.52 -1.75
N ASP A 112 6.99 -4.17 -0.74
CA ASP A 112 7.37 -5.53 -0.41
C ASP A 112 6.67 -6.49 -1.37
N LEU A 113 7.47 -7.18 -2.18
CA LEU A 113 6.99 -8.20 -3.12
C LEU A 113 7.15 -9.61 -2.55
N HIS A 114 7.73 -9.75 -1.34
CA HIS A 114 8.22 -11.01 -0.80
C HIS A 114 9.03 -11.82 -1.84
N ASP A 115 9.24 -13.11 -1.58
CA ASP A 115 9.85 -14.06 -2.51
C ASP A 115 8.94 -14.43 -3.71
N ALA A 116 7.91 -13.64 -4.02
CA ALA A 116 7.06 -13.83 -5.18
C ALA A 116 7.84 -13.49 -6.46
N LYS A 117 8.79 -14.34 -6.85
CA LYS A 117 9.45 -14.29 -8.15
C LYS A 117 8.38 -14.32 -9.23
N GLY A 118 8.37 -13.31 -10.09
CA GLY A 118 7.37 -13.13 -11.14
C GLY A 118 6.10 -12.39 -10.75
N GLY A 119 5.98 -11.95 -9.49
CA GLY A 119 4.89 -11.09 -9.05
C GLY A 119 4.94 -9.74 -9.75
N HIS A 120 3.77 -9.24 -10.13
CA HIS A 120 3.59 -7.85 -10.56
C HIS A 120 2.71 -7.14 -9.55
N VAL A 121 3.08 -5.94 -9.16
CA VAL A 121 2.22 -5.06 -8.37
C VAL A 121 1.86 -3.85 -9.23
N LEU A 122 0.58 -3.73 -9.55
CA LEU A 122 0.04 -2.51 -10.13
C LEU A 122 -0.28 -1.54 -8.98
N ALA A 123 0.54 -0.50 -8.84
CA ALA A 123 0.30 0.59 -7.92
C ALA A 123 -0.57 1.65 -8.61
N VAL A 124 -1.80 1.82 -8.11
CA VAL A 124 -2.73 2.86 -8.54
C VAL A 124 -3.09 3.68 -7.30
N ALA A 125 -2.98 5.00 -7.38
CA ALA A 125 -3.55 5.91 -6.40
C ALA A 125 -4.48 6.89 -7.11
N SER A 126 -5.54 7.33 -6.41
CA SER A 126 -6.52 8.26 -6.96
C SER A 126 -5.82 9.50 -7.52
N ARG A 127 -6.11 9.82 -8.79
CA ARG A 127 -5.59 11.00 -9.50
C ARG A 127 -4.08 10.97 -9.70
N THR A 128 -3.45 9.79 -9.65
CA THR A 128 -2.04 9.63 -9.96
C THR A 128 -1.83 8.74 -11.19
N ARG A 129 -0.61 8.77 -11.73
CA ARG A 129 -0.25 7.85 -12.82
C ARG A 129 -0.04 6.47 -12.22
N ALA A 130 -0.66 5.45 -12.80
CA ALA A 130 -0.43 4.08 -12.36
C ALA A 130 0.99 3.61 -12.72
N TRP A 131 1.53 2.72 -11.90
CA TRP A 131 2.86 2.15 -12.05
C TRP A 131 2.79 0.62 -11.91
N VAL A 132 3.56 -0.09 -12.72
CA VAL A 132 3.75 -1.54 -12.58
C VAL A 132 5.11 -1.79 -11.99
N LEU A 133 5.13 -2.45 -10.85
CA LEU A 133 6.32 -3.01 -10.24
C LEU A 133 6.44 -4.48 -10.64
N LEU A 134 7.62 -4.89 -11.10
CA LEU A 134 7.95 -6.25 -11.46
C LEU A 134 8.92 -6.83 -10.43
N SER A 135 8.55 -7.98 -9.86
CA SER A 135 9.40 -8.79 -8.99
C SER A 135 10.16 -9.82 -9.82
N GLY A 136 11.46 -9.64 -9.99
CA GLY A 136 12.35 -10.61 -10.65
C GLY A 136 13.60 -10.87 -9.82
N LYS A 137 14.74 -11.16 -10.47
CA LYS A 137 16.06 -11.13 -9.79
C LYS A 137 16.37 -9.75 -9.16
N ALA A 138 15.69 -8.70 -9.63
CA ALA A 138 15.71 -7.36 -9.06
C ALA A 138 14.30 -6.74 -9.22
N LYS A 139 13.92 -5.83 -8.30
CA LYS A 139 12.69 -5.04 -8.40
C LYS A 139 12.80 -4.04 -9.55
N ARG A 140 11.75 -3.89 -10.37
CA ARG A 140 11.71 -2.92 -11.49
C ARG A 140 10.39 -2.17 -11.47
N LEU A 141 10.42 -0.84 -11.51
CA LEU A 141 9.21 -0.02 -11.62
C LEU A 141 9.11 0.59 -13.03
N GLU A 142 7.94 0.46 -13.65
CA GLU A 142 7.62 1.01 -14.96
C GLU A 142 6.27 1.74 -14.91
N ARG A 143 6.06 2.72 -15.79
CA ARG A 143 4.73 3.34 -15.90
C ARG A 143 3.74 2.33 -16.46
N ALA A 144 2.57 2.22 -15.84
CA ALA A 144 1.45 1.47 -16.38
C ALA A 144 0.95 2.17 -17.65
N VAL A 145 0.96 1.47 -18.77
CA VAL A 145 0.47 1.96 -20.04
C VAL A 145 -0.67 1.05 -20.46
N PRO A 146 -1.91 1.56 -20.60
CA PRO A 146 -3.01 0.75 -21.07
C PRO A 146 -2.71 0.11 -22.44
N GLY A 147 -3.16 -1.13 -22.64
CA GLY A 147 -2.91 -1.94 -23.84
C GLY A 147 -1.51 -2.55 -23.93
N ARG A 148 -0.56 -2.15 -23.08
CA ARG A 148 0.76 -2.78 -23.02
C ARG A 148 0.69 -4.11 -22.27
N ALA A 149 1.28 -5.15 -22.84
CA ALA A 149 1.43 -6.45 -22.19
C ALA A 149 2.61 -6.46 -21.19
N PHE A 150 2.38 -7.05 -20.03
CA PHE A 150 3.34 -7.23 -18.94
C PHE A 150 3.51 -8.75 -18.72
N PRO A 151 4.64 -9.34 -19.16
CA PRO A 151 4.86 -10.77 -19.06
C PRO A 151 5.23 -11.20 -17.63
N PHE A 152 4.68 -12.32 -17.16
CA PHE A 152 5.09 -12.96 -15.90
C PHE A 152 6.50 -13.57 -16.01
N ALA A 153 7.09 -14.01 -14.90
CA ALA A 153 8.47 -14.51 -14.88
C ALA A 153 8.69 -15.77 -15.73
N ASP A 154 7.69 -16.63 -15.83
CA ASP A 154 7.70 -17.82 -16.69
C ASP A 154 7.63 -17.47 -18.19
N LYS A 155 7.23 -16.23 -18.52
CA LYS A 155 6.99 -15.71 -19.88
C LYS A 155 5.92 -16.47 -20.67
N GLU A 156 5.23 -17.43 -20.06
CA GLU A 156 4.11 -18.15 -20.68
C GLU A 156 2.85 -17.32 -20.64
N TYR A 157 2.70 -16.54 -19.57
CA TYR A 157 1.54 -15.68 -19.35
C TYR A 157 1.94 -14.21 -19.38
N SER A 158 0.98 -13.36 -19.75
CA SER A 158 1.08 -11.92 -19.59
C SER A 158 -0.27 -11.35 -19.22
N PHE A 159 -0.29 -10.16 -18.63
CA PHE A 159 -1.50 -9.38 -18.47
C PHE A 159 -1.38 -8.06 -19.20
N THR A 160 -2.51 -7.51 -19.61
CA THR A 160 -2.64 -6.15 -20.13
C THR A 160 -3.47 -5.33 -19.16
N ILE A 161 -3.13 -4.06 -19.04
CA ILE A 161 -3.99 -3.10 -18.34
C ILE A 161 -4.93 -2.55 -19.41
N GLU A 162 -6.21 -2.88 -19.39
CA GLU A 162 -7.15 -2.37 -20.40
C GLU A 162 -7.54 -0.93 -20.11
N GLN A 163 -7.85 -0.65 -18.85
CA GLN A 163 -8.31 0.65 -18.39
C GLN A 163 -7.81 0.92 -16.97
N ILE A 164 -7.56 2.19 -16.67
CA ILE A 164 -7.32 2.69 -15.31
C ILE A 164 -8.47 3.64 -15.00
N MET A 165 -9.22 3.37 -13.94
CA MET A 165 -10.35 4.19 -13.51
C MET A 165 -10.03 4.79 -12.15
N ASP A 166 -9.92 6.12 -12.10
CA ASP A 166 -9.80 6.85 -10.84
C ASP A 166 -11.11 6.74 -10.05
N ASP A 167 -10.98 6.71 -8.72
CA ASP A 167 -12.11 6.74 -7.77
C ASP A 167 -13.13 5.60 -7.97
N ALA A 168 -12.70 4.48 -8.56
CA ALA A 168 -13.56 3.32 -8.79
C ALA A 168 -14.07 2.74 -7.46
N MET A 169 -15.38 2.57 -7.36
CA MET A 169 -16.02 1.87 -6.24
C MET A 169 -16.26 0.41 -6.60
N ILE A 170 -15.67 -0.51 -5.84
CA ILE A 170 -15.97 -1.93 -5.96
C ILE A 170 -17.36 -2.17 -5.36
N LYS A 171 -18.33 -2.52 -6.22
CA LYS A 171 -19.65 -2.95 -5.79
C LYS A 171 -19.72 -4.47 -5.88
N THR A 172 -19.59 -5.15 -4.75
CA THR A 172 -19.77 -6.60 -4.68
C THR A 172 -21.24 -6.94 -4.81
N GLN A 173 -21.61 -7.67 -5.86
CA GLN A 173 -22.94 -8.27 -6.00
C GLN A 173 -22.85 -9.76 -5.65
N TRP A 174 -23.72 -10.20 -4.75
CA TRP A 174 -23.80 -11.60 -4.35
C TRP A 174 -24.86 -12.31 -5.19
N LYS A 175 -24.47 -13.41 -5.82
CA LYS A 175 -25.40 -14.29 -6.54
C LYS A 175 -25.29 -15.69 -5.94
N ASN A 176 -26.44 -16.29 -5.63
CA ASN A 176 -26.45 -17.69 -5.25
C ASN A 176 -26.15 -18.55 -6.50
N ASN A 177 -25.05 -19.30 -6.46
CA ASN A 177 -24.63 -20.16 -7.56
C ASN A 177 -24.98 -21.64 -7.34
N SER A 178 -25.54 -22.01 -6.18
CA SER A 178 -25.94 -23.41 -5.91
C SER A 178 -26.98 -23.52 -4.80
N GLU A 179 -27.93 -24.44 -4.95
CA GLU A 179 -28.84 -24.84 -3.86
C GLU A 179 -28.17 -25.76 -2.84
N ARG A 180 -26.97 -26.29 -3.14
CA ARG A 180 -26.19 -27.10 -2.20
C ARG A 180 -25.39 -26.21 -1.25
N LEU A 181 -25.48 -26.48 0.06
CA LEU A 181 -24.84 -25.71 1.14
C LEU A 181 -23.31 -25.94 1.24
N LEU A 182 -22.58 -25.72 0.15
CA LEU A 182 -21.12 -25.88 0.08
C LEU A 182 -20.37 -24.73 0.77
N ARG A 183 -20.84 -23.49 0.55
CA ARG A 183 -20.31 -22.25 1.16
C ARG A 183 -21.49 -21.39 1.62
N PRO A 184 -22.19 -21.82 2.67
CA PRO A 184 -23.39 -21.11 3.11
C PRO A 184 -23.03 -19.72 3.60
N ALA A 185 -23.82 -18.75 3.16
CA ALA A 185 -23.77 -17.38 3.63
C ALA A 185 -25.19 -16.91 3.93
N VAL A 186 -25.32 -15.99 4.87
CA VAL A 186 -26.61 -15.34 5.17
C VAL A 186 -26.50 -13.85 4.92
N VAL A 187 -27.58 -13.25 4.44
CA VAL A 187 -27.70 -11.78 4.37
C VAL A 187 -28.32 -11.32 5.69
N ALA A 188 -27.59 -10.52 6.45
CA ALA A 188 -28.06 -9.86 7.66
C ALA A 188 -28.27 -8.37 7.37
N THR A 189 -29.28 -7.77 7.99
CA THR A 189 -29.40 -6.31 8.06
C THR A 189 -28.90 -5.85 9.43
N VAL A 190 -27.94 -4.94 9.43
CA VAL A 190 -27.45 -4.27 10.63
C VAL A 190 -28.04 -2.87 10.64
N GLU A 191 -28.84 -2.57 11.66
CA GLU A 191 -29.46 -1.25 11.83
C GLU A 191 -28.67 -0.42 12.83
N GLN A 192 -28.39 0.84 12.46
CA GLN A 192 -27.77 1.83 13.33
C GLN A 192 -28.40 3.20 13.04
N ASP A 193 -28.86 3.89 14.08
CA ASP A 193 -29.41 5.25 13.99
C ASP A 193 -30.54 5.39 12.96
N GLY A 194 -31.39 4.36 12.83
CA GLY A 194 -32.49 4.31 11.87
C GLY A 194 -32.07 4.00 10.42
N ALA A 195 -30.79 3.79 10.14
CA ALA A 195 -30.27 3.36 8.85
C ALA A 195 -29.90 1.87 8.87
N GLY A 196 -30.52 1.08 7.99
CA GLY A 196 -30.19 -0.33 7.78
C GLY A 196 -29.08 -0.52 6.73
N ARG A 197 -28.08 -1.36 7.02
CA ARG A 197 -27.06 -1.81 6.07
C ARG A 197 -27.08 -3.31 5.93
N GLN A 198 -27.06 -3.82 4.71
CA GLN A 198 -26.93 -5.26 4.48
C GLN A 198 -25.48 -5.72 4.62
N ALA A 199 -25.28 -6.88 5.23
CA ALA A 199 -24.03 -7.58 5.38
C ALA A 199 -24.20 -9.03 4.93
N VAL A 200 -23.25 -9.55 4.16
CA VAL A 200 -23.21 -10.98 3.81
C VAL A 200 -22.23 -11.67 4.74
N LEU A 201 -22.74 -12.62 5.54
CA LEU A 201 -21.97 -13.36 6.53
C LEU A 201 -21.69 -14.76 6.01
N GLU A 202 -20.46 -15.01 5.57
CA GLU A 202 -20.01 -16.35 5.17
C GLU A 202 -19.73 -17.23 6.39
N LEU A 203 -20.03 -18.53 6.28
CA LEU A 203 -19.83 -19.46 7.39
C LEU A 203 -18.36 -19.51 7.83
N ASN A 204 -18.14 -19.32 9.13
CA ASN A 204 -16.83 -19.28 9.79
C ASN A 204 -15.89 -18.16 9.33
N GLN A 205 -16.37 -17.18 8.57
CA GLN A 205 -15.58 -16.00 8.18
C GLN A 205 -16.00 -14.78 9.01
N PRO A 206 -15.07 -14.06 9.64
CA PRO A 206 -15.39 -12.84 10.36
C PRO A 206 -15.72 -11.72 9.37
N PHE A 207 -16.87 -11.08 9.58
CA PHE A 207 -17.28 -9.88 8.86
C PHE A 207 -17.05 -8.65 9.74
N HIS A 208 -16.31 -7.66 9.23
CA HIS A 208 -15.98 -6.44 9.97
C HIS A 208 -16.80 -5.28 9.42
N LEU A 209 -17.67 -4.71 10.26
CA LEU A 209 -18.45 -3.52 9.94
C LEU A 209 -17.90 -2.33 10.71
N ARG A 210 -17.37 -1.33 10.01
CA ARG A 210 -16.96 -0.07 10.62
C ARG A 210 -18.19 0.82 10.83
N MET A 211 -18.38 1.25 12.07
CA MET A 211 -19.44 2.11 12.58
C MET A 211 -18.79 3.37 13.18
N GLU A 212 -19.59 4.41 13.46
CA GLU A 212 -19.08 5.63 14.13
C GLU A 212 -18.53 5.33 15.53
N SER A 213 -19.16 4.40 16.25
CA SER A 213 -18.78 3.98 17.60
C SER A 213 -17.62 2.97 17.64
N GLY A 214 -17.14 2.49 16.49
CA GLY A 214 -16.04 1.52 16.43
C GLY A 214 -16.19 0.47 15.34
N VAL A 215 -15.71 -0.75 15.59
CA VAL A 215 -15.80 -1.87 14.64
C VAL A 215 -16.63 -2.99 15.26
N LEU A 216 -17.74 -3.32 14.61
CA LEU A 216 -18.55 -4.49 14.93
C LEU A 216 -18.00 -5.69 14.14
N VAL A 217 -17.75 -6.80 14.84
CA VAL A 217 -17.32 -8.06 14.21
C VAL A 217 -18.44 -9.08 14.31
N LEU A 218 -18.97 -9.52 13.17
CA LEU A 218 -20.02 -10.51 13.06
C LEU A 218 -19.43 -11.84 12.60
N LEU A 219 -19.91 -12.94 13.18
CA LEU A 219 -19.44 -14.27 12.82
C LEU A 219 -20.62 -15.24 12.73
N TYR A 220 -20.87 -15.72 11.51
CA TYR A 220 -21.87 -16.77 11.27
C TYR A 220 -21.24 -18.14 11.53
N ARG A 221 -21.79 -18.89 12.49
CA ARG A 221 -21.37 -20.26 12.83
C ARG A 221 -22.56 -21.20 12.86
N ARG A 222 -22.30 -22.48 12.59
CA ARG A 222 -23.25 -23.55 12.91
C ARG A 222 -23.26 -23.76 14.41
N ARG A 223 -24.44 -23.82 15.01
CA ARG A 223 -24.59 -24.30 16.37
C ARG A 223 -24.33 -25.83 16.34
N PRO A 224 -23.46 -26.38 17.20
CA PRO A 224 -23.38 -27.82 17.35
C PRO A 224 -24.77 -28.33 17.75
N ALA A 225 -25.21 -29.44 17.17
CA ALA A 225 -26.44 -30.09 17.60
C ALA A 225 -26.28 -30.47 19.07
N SER A 226 -27.22 -30.03 19.92
CA SER A 226 -27.25 -30.46 21.31
C SER A 226 -27.41 -31.98 21.34
N SER A 227 -26.53 -32.67 22.08
CA SER A 227 -26.60 -34.11 22.31
C SER A 227 -27.73 -34.49 23.29
N GLU A 228 -28.91 -33.91 23.13
CA GLU A 228 -30.13 -34.27 23.87
C GLU A 228 -30.99 -35.20 23.01
N ALA A 229 -30.46 -36.39 22.74
CA ALA A 229 -31.22 -37.54 22.25
C ALA A 229 -30.42 -38.83 22.46
N ALA A 230 -29.94 -39.05 23.69
CA ALA A 230 -29.42 -40.33 24.13
C ALA A 230 -29.56 -40.44 25.66
N ARG A 231 -30.80 -40.59 26.14
CA ARG A 231 -31.13 -41.21 27.41
C ARG A 231 -32.29 -42.14 27.20
#